data_AF-A0AAE3JNR3-F1
#
_entry.id   AF-A0AAE3JNR3-F1
#
_cell.length_a   1.000
_cell.length_b   1.000
_cell.length_c   1.000
_cell.angle_alpha   90.00
_cell.angle_beta   90.00
_cell.angle_gamma   90.00
#
_symmetry.space_group_name_H-M   'P 1'
#
loop_
_entity.id
_entity.type
_entity.pdbx_description
1 polymer ?
#
loop_
_entity_poly.entity_id
_entity_poly.type
_entity_poly.pdbx_seq_one_letter_code
_entity_poly.pdbx_strand_id
1 'polypeptide(L)'
;MKTIRENKMETEIKLTLAAEPFAKCYGILIVENGDYMIEIEQSKIPTDFLSRLKKWYEEYYPYVTMGLKELESHREHTEKLDKVGIELVDEIHKNGMFNDLNINRYIYYSRGIDKPILELN
;
A
#
# COMPACT_ATOMS: atom_id res chain seq x y z
N MET A 1 7.17 -33.10 31.86
CA MET A 1 7.78 -31.98 31.10
C MET A 1 6.69 -31.29 30.30
N LYS A 2 6.31 -30.06 30.66
CA LYS A 2 5.41 -29.25 29.85
C LYS A 2 6.26 -28.53 28.82
N THR A 3 6.17 -28.93 27.56
CA THR A 3 6.75 -28.18 26.45
C THR A 3 5.99 -26.86 26.38
N ILE A 4 6.64 -25.77 26.78
CA ILE A 4 6.16 -24.42 26.50
C ILE A 4 6.29 -24.29 24.98
N ARG A 5 5.15 -24.33 24.27
CA ARG A 5 5.12 -23.85 22.89
C ARG A 5 5.39 -22.36 22.98
N GLU A 6 6.60 -21.94 22.65
CA GLU A 6 6.83 -20.58 22.23
C GLU A 6 5.88 -20.33 21.06
N ASN A 7 4.83 -19.53 21.28
CA ASN A 7 4.15 -18.88 20.18
C ASN A 7 5.21 -17.95 19.58
N LYS A 8 5.96 -18.43 18.58
CA LYS A 8 6.64 -17.54 17.64
C LYS A 8 5.53 -16.63 17.13
N MET A 9 5.54 -15.37 17.55
CA MET A 9 4.78 -14.36 16.82
C MET A 9 5.37 -14.41 15.41
N GLU A 10 4.58 -14.87 14.45
CA GLU A 10 4.96 -14.79 13.05
C GLU A 10 5.23 -13.31 12.76
N THR A 11 6.42 -13.01 12.23
CA THR A 11 6.80 -11.66 11.83
C THR A 11 5.73 -11.14 10.88
N GLU A 12 5.06 -10.03 11.22
CA GLU A 12 4.13 -9.39 10.30
C GLU A 12 4.95 -8.58 9.29
N ILE A 13 4.80 -8.89 8.01
CA ILE A 13 5.39 -8.13 6.90
C ILE A 13 4.26 -7.72 5.98
N LYS A 14 3.94 -6.43 6.02
CA LYS A 14 2.80 -5.85 5.32
C LYS A 14 3.26 -4.98 4.16
N LEU A 15 2.70 -5.18 2.96
CA LEU A 15 2.75 -4.20 1.89
C LEU A 15 1.55 -3.26 1.99
N THR A 16 1.82 -1.96 2.00
CA THR A 16 0.82 -0.89 2.06
C THR A 16 0.93 -0.06 0.79
N LEU A 17 -0.19 0.17 0.11
CA LEU A 17 -0.32 1.21 -0.90
C LEU A 17 -1.14 2.36 -0.32
N ALA A 18 -0.54 3.55 -0.26
CA ALA A 18 -1.19 4.76 0.21
C ALA A 18 -0.72 5.97 -0.59
N ALA A 19 -1.64 6.87 -0.90
CA ALA A 19 -1.32 8.16 -1.51
C ALA A 19 -0.85 9.16 -0.44
N GLU A 20 0.35 8.94 0.09
CA GLU A 20 1.04 9.90 0.97
C GLU A 20 2.25 10.53 0.25
N PRO A 21 2.90 11.58 0.79
CA PRO A 21 3.96 12.29 0.08
C PRO A 21 5.25 11.47 0.10
N PHE A 22 5.30 10.45 -0.75
CA PHE A 22 6.46 9.59 -0.91
C PHE A 22 7.34 10.10 -2.06
N ALA A 23 8.62 10.33 -1.78
CA ALA A 23 9.56 10.81 -2.78
C ALA A 23 10.11 9.70 -3.69
N LYS A 24 10.01 8.42 -3.30
CA LYS A 24 10.81 7.32 -3.90
C LYS A 24 10.03 6.11 -4.41
N CYS A 25 8.86 5.81 -3.85
CA CYS A 25 8.18 4.53 -4.04
C CYS A 25 6.74 4.62 -4.61
N TYR A 26 6.30 5.79 -5.08
CA TYR A 26 4.97 6.01 -5.68
C TYR A 26 3.81 5.40 -4.87
N GLY A 27 3.87 5.51 -3.54
CA GLY A 27 2.82 5.03 -2.64
C GLY A 27 3.00 3.62 -2.08
N ILE A 28 3.93 2.80 -2.59
CA ILE A 28 4.16 1.45 -2.07
C ILE A 28 5.15 1.47 -0.91
N LEU A 29 4.80 0.80 0.17
CA LEU A 29 5.58 0.77 1.40
C LEU A 29 5.51 -0.62 2.02
N ILE A 30 6.64 -1.19 2.41
CA ILE A 30 6.65 -2.44 3.17
C ILE A 30 6.96 -2.11 4.62
N VAL A 31 6.12 -2.61 5.52
CA VAL A 31 6.24 -2.42 6.97
C VAL A 31 6.43 -3.77 7.64
N GLU A 32 7.53 -3.94 8.38
CA GLU A 32 7.77 -5.10 9.23
C GLU A 32 7.46 -4.76 10.69
N ASN A 33 6.54 -5.50 11.30
CA ASN A 33 6.04 -5.34 12.68
C ASN A 33 5.62 -3.90 13.06
N GLY A 34 5.18 -3.09 12.09
CA GLY A 34 4.77 -1.70 12.32
C GLY A 34 5.91 -0.68 12.42
N ASP A 35 7.17 -1.14 12.55
CA ASP A 35 8.28 -0.27 12.93
C ASP A 35 9.32 -0.07 11.82
N TYR A 36 9.56 -1.09 10.99
CA TYR A 36 10.62 -1.04 9.97
C TYR A 36 10.06 -0.88 8.56
N MET A 37 10.49 0.17 7.88
CA MET A 37 10.02 0.56 6.55
C MET A 37 11.06 0.19 5.48
N ILE A 38 10.64 -0.60 4.49
CA ILE A 38 11.44 -0.91 3.31
C ILE A 38 10.82 -0.21 2.11
N GLU A 39 11.60 0.65 1.46
CA GLU A 39 11.27 1.20 0.15
C GLU A 39 11.70 0.21 -0.93
N ILE A 40 10.77 -0.18 -1.81
CA ILE A 40 11.09 -1.03 -2.96
C ILE A 40 11.72 -0.16 -4.05
N GLU A 41 12.90 -0.56 -4.53
CA GLU A 41 13.53 0.09 -5.68
C GLU A 41 12.64 -0.04 -6.93
N GLN A 42 12.43 1.08 -7.65
CA GLN A 42 11.56 1.11 -8.84
C GLN A 42 11.99 0.12 -9.93
N SER A 43 13.29 -0.21 -10.00
CA SER A 43 13.85 -1.19 -10.93
C SER A 43 13.36 -2.62 -10.69
N LYS A 44 12.84 -2.92 -9.50
CA LYS A 44 12.27 -4.22 -9.13
C LYS A 44 10.78 -4.34 -9.45
N ILE A 45 10.14 -3.25 -9.88
CA ILE A 45 8.72 -3.20 -10.20
C ILE A 45 8.55 -3.48 -11.71
N PRO A 46 7.68 -4.43 -12.12
CA PRO A 46 7.39 -4.68 -13.52
C PRO A 46 7.01 -3.39 -14.26
N THR A 47 7.57 -3.16 -15.46
CA THR A 47 7.48 -1.87 -16.16
C THR A 47 6.05 -1.44 -16.47
N ASP A 48 5.20 -2.39 -16.85
CA ASP A 48 3.78 -2.21 -17.12
C ASP A 48 3.01 -1.80 -15.85
N PHE A 49 3.26 -2.50 -14.74
CA PHE A 49 2.71 -2.16 -13.44
C PHE A 49 3.20 -0.80 -12.94
N LEU A 50 4.52 -0.53 -13.03
CA LEU A 50 5.14 0.73 -12.62
C LEU A 50 4.53 1.92 -13.36
N SER A 51 4.21 1.76 -14.65
CA SER A 51 3.59 2.83 -15.44
C SER A 51 2.19 3.17 -14.93
N ARG A 52 1.40 2.16 -14.56
CA ARG A 52 0.06 2.34 -13.98
C ARG A 52 0.11 2.91 -12.56
N LEU A 53 1.05 2.44 -11.75
CA LEU A 53 1.30 2.95 -10.40
C LEU A 53 1.69 4.43 -10.42
N LYS A 54 2.61 4.82 -11.31
CA LYS A 54 3.02 6.21 -11.51
C LYS A 54 1.83 7.10 -11.88
N LYS A 55 1.04 6.67 -12.87
CA LYS A 55 -0.14 7.41 -13.31
C LYS A 55 -1.15 7.60 -12.17
N TRP A 56 -1.49 6.52 -11.45
CA TRP A 56 -2.36 6.60 -10.29
C TRP A 56 -1.82 7.58 -9.24
N TYR A 57 -0.52 7.47 -8.89
CA TYR A 57 0.11 8.33 -7.90
C TYR A 57 0.12 9.80 -8.32
N GLU A 58 0.44 10.11 -9.57
CA GLU A 58 0.43 11.47 -10.12
C GLU A 58 -0.97 12.08 -10.12
N GLU A 59 -2.00 11.30 -10.46
CA GLU A 59 -3.40 11.74 -10.39
C GLU A 59 -3.88 11.94 -8.94
N TYR A 60 -3.37 11.15 -8.00
CA TYR A 60 -3.68 11.28 -6.58
C TYR A 60 -2.92 12.43 -5.90
N TYR A 61 -1.73 12.77 -6.40
CA TYR A 61 -0.79 13.71 -5.77
C TYR A 61 -1.39 15.06 -5.33
N PRO A 62 -2.28 15.71 -6.09
CA PRO A 62 -2.91 16.97 -5.66
C PRO A 62 -3.66 16.88 -4.33
N TYR A 63 -4.18 15.70 -3.97
CA TYR A 63 -5.00 15.47 -2.78
C TYR A 63 -4.18 15.17 -1.53
N VAL A 64 -2.89 14.83 -1.69
CA VAL A 64 -2.05 14.33 -0.60
C VAL A 64 -1.87 15.36 0.50
N THR A 65 -1.79 16.65 0.14
CA THR A 65 -1.60 17.75 1.10
C THR A 65 -2.91 18.41 1.57
N MET A 66 -4.04 18.03 0.96
CA MET A 66 -5.34 18.63 1.28
C MET A 66 -5.82 18.21 2.66
N GLY A 67 -6.53 19.14 3.33
CA GLY A 67 -7.27 18.86 4.55
C GLY A 67 -8.58 18.10 4.29
N LEU A 68 -9.16 17.49 5.33
CA LEU A 68 -10.40 16.70 5.19
C LEU A 68 -11.56 17.48 4.54
N LYS A 69 -11.75 18.75 4.91
CA LYS A 69 -12.79 19.61 4.32
C LYS A 69 -12.58 19.88 2.82
N GLU A 70 -11.32 19.97 2.39
CA GLU A 70 -11.00 20.18 0.97
C GLU A 70 -11.20 18.88 0.19
N LEU A 71 -10.82 17.73 0.77
CA LEU A 71 -11.04 16.41 0.20
C LEU A 71 -12.52 16.10 -0.06
N GLU A 72 -13.43 16.53 0.83
CA GLU A 72 -14.88 16.37 0.62
C GLU A 72 -15.37 16.96 -0.70
N SER A 73 -14.78 18.08 -1.14
CA SER A 73 -15.13 18.74 -2.41
C SER A 73 -14.66 17.98 -3.65
N HIS A 74 -13.73 17.03 -3.48
CA HIS A 74 -13.14 16.19 -4.53
C HIS A 74 -13.51 14.71 -4.42
N ARG A 75 -14.45 14.38 -3.52
CA ARG A 75 -14.80 13.02 -3.12
C ARG A 75 -15.05 12.07 -4.30
N GLU A 76 -15.81 12.50 -5.31
CA GLU A 76 -16.11 11.64 -6.46
C GLU A 76 -14.84 11.23 -7.22
N HIS A 77 -13.87 12.14 -7.32
CA HIS A 77 -12.62 11.85 -8.01
C HIS A 77 -11.70 10.99 -7.15
N THR A 78 -11.58 11.28 -5.85
CA THR A 78 -10.77 10.46 -4.93
C THR A 78 -11.33 9.04 -4.81
N GLU A 79 -12.66 8.86 -4.81
CA GLU A 79 -13.28 7.52 -4.84
C GLU A 79 -12.98 6.74 -6.13
N LYS A 80 -12.81 7.42 -7.28
CA LYS A 80 -12.37 6.76 -8.53
C LYS A 80 -10.91 6.33 -8.44
N LEU A 81 -10.06 7.19 -7.89
CA LEU A 81 -8.65 6.86 -7.67
C LEU A 81 -8.48 5.76 -6.63
N ASP A 82 -9.34 5.70 -5.62
CA ASP A 82 -9.36 4.62 -4.64
C ASP A 82 -9.65 3.26 -5.26
N LYS A 83 -10.57 3.19 -6.21
CA LYS A 83 -10.84 1.95 -6.97
C LYS A 83 -9.59 1.48 -7.72
N VAL A 84 -8.88 2.41 -8.37
CA VAL A 84 -7.62 2.09 -9.07
C VAL A 84 -6.55 1.62 -8.07
N GLY A 85 -6.42 2.27 -6.91
CA GLY A 85 -5.49 1.86 -5.86
C GLY A 85 -5.76 0.44 -5.33
N ILE A 86 -7.03 0.11 -5.10
CA ILE A 86 -7.48 -1.24 -4.71
C ILE A 86 -7.10 -2.27 -5.79
N GLU A 87 -7.36 -1.96 -7.07
CA GLU A 87 -7.00 -2.83 -8.19
C GLU A 87 -5.48 -3.08 -8.26
N LEU A 88 -4.66 -2.05 -8.02
CA LEU A 88 -3.21 -2.18 -7.99
C LEU A 88 -2.72 -3.10 -6.86
N VAL A 89 -3.29 -2.98 -5.65
CA VAL A 89 -2.93 -3.87 -4.52
C VAL A 89 -3.35 -5.31 -4.78
N ASP A 90 -4.56 -5.51 -5.29
CA ASP A 90 -5.09 -6.83 -5.62
C ASP A 90 -4.24 -7.51 -6.71
N GLU A 91 -3.75 -6.76 -7.68
CA GLU A 91 -2.85 -7.26 -8.72
C GLU A 91 -1.47 -7.66 -8.18
N ILE A 92 -0.90 -6.89 -7.24
CA ILE A 92 0.34 -7.27 -6.55
C ILE A 92 0.15 -8.62 -5.84
N HIS A 93 -0.93 -8.77 -5.08
CA HIS A 93 -1.26 -10.00 -4.33
C HIS A 93 -1.45 -11.19 -5.26
N LYS A 94 -2.32 -11.07 -6.27
CA LYS A 94 -2.66 -12.17 -7.18
C LYS A 94 -1.48 -12.63 -8.03
N ASN A 95 -0.63 -11.70 -8.46
CA ASN A 95 0.53 -12.03 -9.27
C ASN A 95 1.74 -12.44 -8.43
N GLY A 96 1.65 -12.40 -7.10
CA GLY A 96 2.77 -12.69 -6.21
C GLY A 96 3.94 -11.75 -6.43
N MET A 97 3.66 -10.48 -6.74
CA MET A 97 4.71 -9.47 -6.88
C MET A 97 5.37 -9.29 -5.52
N PHE A 98 6.70 -9.41 -5.47
CA PHE A 98 7.50 -9.34 -4.25
C PHE A 98 7.34 -10.53 -3.29
N ASN A 99 6.99 -11.72 -3.78
CA ASN A 99 6.92 -12.96 -2.98
C ASN A 99 8.23 -13.29 -2.22
N ASP A 100 9.37 -12.79 -2.69
CA ASP A 100 10.67 -12.93 -2.04
C ASP A 100 10.78 -12.16 -0.71
N LEU A 101 9.87 -11.22 -0.46
CA LEU A 101 9.86 -10.38 0.75
C LEU A 101 9.00 -10.96 1.88
N ASN A 102 8.46 -12.18 1.73
CA ASN A 102 7.61 -12.85 2.72
C ASN A 102 6.43 -11.99 3.21
N ILE A 103 5.86 -11.16 2.33
CA ILE A 103 4.70 -10.34 2.66
C ILE A 103 3.51 -11.26 2.96
N ASN A 104 2.95 -11.11 4.14
CA ASN A 104 1.80 -11.89 4.62
C ASN A 104 0.54 -11.04 4.78
N ARG A 105 0.60 -9.76 4.38
CA ARG A 105 -0.54 -8.85 4.41
C ARG A 105 -0.41 -7.75 3.36
N TYR A 106 -1.49 -7.46 2.64
CA TYR A 106 -1.53 -6.40 1.62
C TYR A 106 -2.67 -5.44 1.95
N ILE A 107 -2.36 -4.15 2.06
CA ILE A 107 -3.29 -3.14 2.56
C ILE A 107 -3.36 -1.94 1.62
N TYR A 108 -4.58 -1.44 1.40
CA TYR A 108 -4.82 -0.15 0.77
C TYR A 108 -5.42 0.85 1.76
N TYR A 109 -4.87 2.07 1.79
CA TYR A 109 -5.47 3.23 2.47
C TYR A 109 -5.84 4.31 1.47
N SER A 110 -7.06 4.84 1.60
CA SER A 110 -7.43 6.10 0.97
C SER A 110 -6.94 7.28 1.79
N ARG A 111 -6.73 8.41 1.12
CA ARG A 111 -6.28 9.64 1.77
C ARG A 111 -7.33 10.15 2.75
N GLY A 112 -6.90 10.40 3.99
CA GLY A 112 -7.74 10.95 5.04
C GLY A 112 -8.58 9.92 5.79
N ILE A 113 -8.29 8.62 5.60
CA ILE A 113 -8.96 7.51 6.29
C ILE A 113 -7.94 6.74 7.13
N ASP A 114 -8.19 6.66 8.44
CA ASP A 114 -7.30 5.99 9.41
C ASP A 114 -7.48 4.45 9.44
N LYS A 115 -8.32 3.91 8.55
CA LYS A 115 -8.65 2.49 8.46
C LYS A 115 -8.37 1.98 7.05
N PRO A 116 -7.88 0.73 6.91
CA PRO A 116 -7.79 0.05 5.63
C PRO A 116 -9.13 0.08 4.89
N ILE A 117 -9.11 0.42 3.60
CA ILE A 117 -10.25 0.15 2.71
C ILE A 117 -10.20 -1.30 2.21
N LEU A 118 -8.99 -1.80 1.92
CA LEU A 118 -8.74 -3.17 1.49
C LEU A 118 -7.69 -3.80 2.40
N GLU A 119 -7.89 -5.07 2.73
CA GLU A 119 -6.93 -5.92 3.40
C GLU A 119 -7.01 -7.34 2.82
N LEU A 120 -5.86 -7.88 2.39
CA LEU A 120 -5.70 -9.24 1.87
C LEU A 120 -4.61 -9.98 2.65
N ASN A 121 -4.82 -11.28 2.88
CA ASN A 121 -3.85 -12.20 3.49
C ASN A 121 -3.28 -13.15 2.43
#